data_AF-A0A432ZQC5-F1
#
_entry.id   AF-A0A432ZQC5-F1
#
_cell.length_a   1.000
_cell.length_b   1.000
_cell.length_c   1.000
_cell.angle_alpha   90.00
_cell.angle_beta   90.00
_cell.angle_gamma   90.00
#
_symmetry.space_group_name_H-M   'P 1'
#
loop_
_entity.id
_entity.type
_entity.pdbx_description
1 polymer ?
#
loop_
_entity_poly.entity_id
_entity_poly.type
_entity_poly.pdbx_seq_one_letter_code
_entity_poly.pdbx_strand_id
1 'polypeptide(L)'
;MKQWLMAGVLSLLSFHVLADDLIHNDDPHALLEEVADKTFQRIAADRDKIDADPNYLKTVVKQELMPYVDAIYASKKVLGRNYKDTTEAQRQEFYQVFEDYLVATYARAFTQYNEEKQEVVFEEPQPLRDNARVATVRTLVKQQGRPDIHLDFKIRYDDDSKLWKAYDLVVEGISLLNSKAAEIAAVIRSRGIDGTIDLLREKAEEPIVMEQGQS
;
A
#
# COMPACT_ATOMS: atom_id res chain seq x y z
N MET A 1 -26.95 60.41 16.72
CA MET A 1 -26.89 59.05 17.32
C MET A 1 -27.61 58.13 16.34
N LYS A 2 -26.95 57.55 15.34
CA LYS A 2 -26.10 56.33 15.36
C LYS A 2 -26.91 55.09 15.76
N GLN A 3 -27.39 54.34 14.77
CA GLN A 3 -27.25 52.87 14.70
C GLN A 3 -27.73 52.34 13.33
N TRP A 4 -26.78 51.75 12.61
CA TRP A 4 -26.94 50.94 11.40
C TRP A 4 -27.51 49.56 11.77
N LEU A 5 -28.34 48.98 10.91
CA LEU A 5 -28.51 47.53 10.82
C LEU A 5 -28.45 47.12 9.34
N MET A 6 -27.24 46.80 8.88
CA MET A 6 -27.05 45.93 7.73
C MET A 6 -27.27 44.49 8.19
N ALA A 7 -28.32 43.85 7.68
CA ALA A 7 -28.49 42.41 7.80
C ALA A 7 -27.57 41.73 6.77
N GLY A 8 -26.42 41.24 7.23
CA GLY A 8 -25.52 40.40 6.44
C GLY A 8 -26.01 38.96 6.45
N VAL A 9 -26.31 38.43 5.26
CA VAL A 9 -26.54 36.99 5.02
C VAL A 9 -25.21 36.26 5.20
N LEU A 10 -25.11 35.44 6.25
CA LEU A 10 -23.96 34.58 6.48
C LEU A 10 -24.25 33.21 5.85
N SER A 11 -23.95 33.06 4.56
CA SER A 11 -23.94 31.74 3.92
C SER A 11 -22.67 30.99 4.36
N LEU A 12 -22.83 30.07 5.30
CA LEU A 12 -21.81 29.09 5.65
C LEU A 12 -21.66 28.12 4.48
N LEU A 13 -20.61 28.31 3.67
CA LEU A 13 -20.13 27.30 2.74
C LEU A 13 -19.43 26.22 3.58
N SER A 14 -20.16 25.16 3.92
CA SER A 14 -19.58 23.95 4.48
C SER A 14 -18.71 23.29 3.42
N PHE A 15 -17.39 23.49 3.50
CA PHE A 15 -16.44 22.62 2.82
C PHE A 15 -16.61 21.22 3.40
N HIS A 16 -17.32 20.37 2.68
CA HIS A 16 -17.27 18.94 2.94
C HIS A 16 -15.91 18.50 2.43
N VAL A 17 -14.98 18.22 3.35
CA VAL A 17 -13.87 17.33 3.01
C VAL A 17 -14.54 16.04 2.58
N LEU A 18 -14.53 15.75 1.27
CA LEU A 18 -14.87 14.42 0.80
C LEU A 18 -13.80 13.52 1.41
N ALA A 19 -14.15 12.86 2.53
CA ALA A 19 -13.51 11.62 2.86
C ALA A 19 -13.80 10.73 1.65
N ASP A 20 -12.75 10.41 0.89
CA ASP A 20 -12.87 9.49 -0.22
C ASP A 20 -13.37 8.19 0.39
N ASP A 21 -14.62 7.82 0.09
CA ASP A 21 -15.23 6.63 0.67
C ASP A 21 -14.34 5.44 0.29
N LEU A 22 -13.89 4.68 1.29
CA LEU A 22 -13.16 3.46 1.05
C LEU A 22 -14.05 2.52 0.22
N ILE A 23 -13.44 1.80 -0.69
CA ILE A 23 -14.09 0.76 -1.46
C ILE A 23 -14.46 -0.36 -0.48
N HIS A 24 -15.76 -0.58 -0.32
CA HIS A 24 -16.30 -1.66 0.48
C HIS A 24 -16.84 -2.74 -0.46
N ASN A 25 -16.13 -3.85 -0.57
CA ASN A 25 -16.57 -5.02 -1.32
C ASN A 25 -16.28 -6.30 -0.52
N ASP A 26 -17.32 -7.12 -0.33
CA ASP A 26 -17.23 -8.38 0.43
C ASP A 26 -16.54 -9.50 -0.37
N ASP A 27 -16.39 -9.33 -1.68
CA ASP A 27 -15.55 -10.17 -2.53
C ASP A 27 -14.12 -9.61 -2.57
N PRO A 28 -13.13 -10.33 -2.01
CA PRO A 28 -11.73 -9.88 -2.02
C PRO A 28 -11.13 -9.79 -3.43
N HIS A 29 -11.64 -10.54 -4.41
CA HIS A 29 -11.19 -10.44 -5.79
C HIS A 29 -11.64 -9.12 -6.40
N ALA A 30 -12.96 -8.87 -6.40
CA ALA A 30 -13.52 -7.62 -6.93
C ALA A 30 -12.99 -6.39 -6.18
N LEU A 31 -12.80 -6.47 -4.85
CA LEU A 31 -12.18 -5.40 -4.08
C LEU A 31 -10.79 -5.04 -4.64
N LEU A 32 -9.94 -6.04 -4.88
CA LEU A 32 -8.57 -5.79 -5.29
C LEU A 32 -8.50 -5.25 -6.74
N GLU A 33 -9.39 -5.70 -7.61
CA GLU A 33 -9.56 -5.18 -8.96
C GLU A 33 -9.98 -3.69 -8.93
N GLU A 34 -11.01 -3.35 -8.15
CA GLU A 34 -11.47 -1.95 -7.99
C GLU A 34 -10.38 -1.04 -7.40
N VAL A 35 -9.61 -1.53 -6.42
CA VAL A 35 -8.50 -0.79 -5.81
C VAL A 35 -7.36 -0.59 -6.82
N ALA A 36 -7.02 -1.60 -7.61
CA ALA A 36 -6.01 -1.50 -8.65
C ALA A 36 -6.44 -0.50 -9.73
N ASP A 37 -7.66 -0.60 -10.22
CA ASP A 37 -8.24 0.31 -11.21
C ASP A 37 -8.23 1.76 -10.72
N LYS A 38 -8.71 2.00 -9.49
CA LYS A 38 -8.69 3.35 -8.90
C LYS A 38 -7.27 3.90 -8.80
N THR A 39 -6.32 3.06 -8.41
CA THR A 39 -4.91 3.45 -8.30
C THR A 39 -4.31 3.82 -9.67
N PHE A 40 -4.50 2.98 -10.69
CA PHE A 40 -3.98 3.24 -12.04
C PHE A 40 -4.65 4.45 -12.68
N GLN A 41 -5.97 4.61 -12.51
CA GLN A 41 -6.70 5.80 -12.98
C GLN A 41 -6.14 7.07 -12.35
N ARG A 42 -5.85 7.05 -11.04
CA ARG A 42 -5.26 8.21 -10.36
C ARG A 42 -3.84 8.49 -10.84
N ILE A 43 -3.01 7.46 -11.05
CA ILE A 43 -1.65 7.63 -11.60
C ILE A 43 -1.71 8.28 -12.99
N ALA A 44 -2.62 7.81 -13.85
CA ALA A 44 -2.80 8.37 -15.19
C ALA A 44 -3.32 9.82 -15.13
N ALA A 45 -4.30 10.10 -14.28
CA ALA A 45 -4.88 11.44 -14.14
C ALA A 45 -3.91 12.47 -13.52
N ASP A 46 -3.04 12.03 -12.60
CA ASP A 46 -2.07 12.88 -11.91
C ASP A 46 -0.67 12.85 -12.56
N ARG A 47 -0.55 12.41 -13.81
CA ARG A 47 0.73 12.24 -14.50
C ARG A 47 1.61 13.49 -14.46
N ASP A 48 1.04 14.66 -14.71
CA ASP A 48 1.76 15.94 -14.67
C ASP A 48 2.37 16.24 -13.28
N LYS A 49 1.70 15.82 -12.20
CA LYS A 49 2.21 15.99 -10.83
C LYS A 49 3.35 15.02 -10.55
N ILE A 50 3.23 13.79 -11.03
CA ILE A 50 4.25 12.74 -10.86
C ILE A 50 5.52 13.10 -11.64
N ASP A 51 5.38 13.59 -12.87
CA ASP A 51 6.53 14.00 -13.69
C ASP A 51 7.23 15.24 -13.10
N ALA A 52 6.50 16.13 -12.42
CA ALA A 52 7.06 17.27 -11.70
C ALA A 52 7.74 16.90 -10.37
N ASP A 53 7.16 15.97 -9.61
CA ASP A 53 7.71 15.42 -8.37
C ASP A 53 7.35 13.93 -8.23
N PRO A 54 8.29 13.01 -8.49
CA PRO A 54 8.03 11.58 -8.37
C PRO A 54 7.64 11.13 -6.95
N ASN A 55 7.96 11.91 -5.91
CA ASN A 55 7.50 11.60 -4.55
C ASN A 55 5.99 11.71 -4.41
N TYR A 56 5.28 12.37 -5.35
CA TYR A 56 3.82 12.36 -5.39
C TYR A 56 3.25 10.94 -5.48
N LEU A 57 3.98 9.97 -6.05
CA LEU A 57 3.60 8.55 -6.01
C LEU A 57 3.44 8.01 -4.59
N LYS A 58 4.24 8.48 -3.61
CA LYS A 58 4.05 8.10 -2.20
C LYS A 58 2.67 8.56 -1.69
N THR A 59 2.17 9.70 -2.16
CA THR A 59 0.81 10.19 -1.81
C THR A 59 -0.25 9.30 -2.41
N VAL A 60 -0.12 8.94 -3.70
CA VAL A 60 -1.07 8.05 -4.37
C VAL A 60 -1.11 6.69 -3.67
N VAL A 61 0.04 6.07 -3.42
CA VAL A 61 0.14 4.78 -2.71
C VAL A 61 -0.49 4.87 -1.32
N LYS A 62 -0.15 5.89 -0.55
CA LYS A 62 -0.66 6.05 0.82
C LYS A 62 -2.19 6.20 0.86
N GLN A 63 -2.79 6.83 -0.13
CA GLN A 63 -4.22 7.09 -0.16
C GLN A 63 -5.02 5.99 -0.84
N GLU A 64 -4.51 5.41 -1.94
CA GLU A 64 -5.27 4.44 -2.73
C GLU A 64 -4.98 2.99 -2.37
N LEU A 65 -3.76 2.66 -1.95
CA LEU A 65 -3.38 1.27 -1.66
C LEU A 65 -3.36 0.95 -0.18
N MET A 66 -2.69 1.77 0.63
CA MET A 66 -2.43 1.44 2.04
C MET A 66 -3.67 1.19 2.90
N PRO A 67 -4.86 1.80 2.66
CA PRO A 67 -6.07 1.42 3.39
C PRO A 67 -6.46 -0.06 3.25
N TYR A 68 -6.05 -0.70 2.14
CA TYR A 68 -6.31 -2.10 1.82
C TYR A 68 -5.11 -3.01 2.09
N VAL A 69 -4.07 -2.50 2.77
CA VAL A 69 -2.90 -3.26 3.20
C VAL A 69 -2.95 -3.42 4.73
N ASP A 70 -2.87 -4.65 5.22
CA ASP A 70 -2.76 -4.94 6.65
C ASP A 70 -1.30 -4.80 7.10
N ALA A 71 -0.81 -3.56 7.10
CA ALA A 71 0.56 -3.21 7.44
C ALA A 71 0.93 -3.61 8.87
N ILE A 72 -0.03 -3.57 9.81
CA ILE A 72 0.19 -3.99 11.20
C ILE A 72 0.40 -5.50 11.28
N TYR A 73 -0.44 -6.30 10.61
CA TYR A 73 -0.25 -7.75 10.58
C TYR A 73 1.05 -8.12 9.88
N ALA A 74 1.36 -7.50 8.73
CA ALA A 74 2.62 -7.68 8.03
C ALA A 74 3.82 -7.36 8.94
N SER A 75 3.78 -6.22 9.65
CA SER A 75 4.84 -5.83 10.59
C SER A 75 5.03 -6.84 11.72
N LYS A 76 3.94 -7.35 12.30
CA LYS A 76 3.99 -8.40 13.33
C LYS A 76 4.62 -9.70 12.80
N LYS A 77 4.31 -10.07 11.55
CA LYS A 77 4.90 -11.23 10.88
C LYS A 77 6.40 -11.04 10.63
N VAL A 78 6.80 -9.85 10.20
CA VAL A 78 8.21 -9.48 9.96
C VAL A 78 9.02 -9.49 11.26
N LEU A 79 8.49 -8.94 12.36
CA LEU A 79 9.14 -9.02 13.67
C LEU A 79 9.31 -10.48 14.13
N GLY A 80 8.29 -11.31 13.88
CA GLY A 80 8.30 -12.73 14.18
C GLY A 80 8.69 -13.01 15.64
N ARG A 81 9.75 -13.80 15.85
CA ARG A 81 10.22 -14.15 17.20
C ARG A 81 10.77 -12.97 17.98
N ASN A 82 11.33 -11.97 17.30
CA ASN A 82 11.92 -10.79 17.93
C ASN A 82 10.88 -9.91 18.63
N TYR A 83 9.58 -10.09 18.32
CA TYR A 83 8.50 -9.36 18.98
C TYR A 83 8.61 -9.40 20.51
N LYS A 84 8.99 -10.54 21.08
CA LYS A 84 9.07 -10.73 22.54
C LYS A 84 10.17 -9.90 23.20
N ASP A 85 11.18 -9.53 22.44
CA ASP A 85 12.36 -8.81 22.91
C ASP A 85 12.26 -7.30 22.61
N THR A 86 11.05 -6.80 22.36
CA THR A 86 10.76 -5.39 22.09
C THR A 86 9.83 -4.80 23.15
N THR A 87 9.97 -3.51 23.41
CA THR A 87 9.00 -2.73 24.19
C THR A 87 7.78 -2.36 23.34
N GLU A 88 6.70 -1.93 23.97
CA GLU A 88 5.52 -1.45 23.23
C GLU A 88 5.84 -0.22 22.38
N ALA A 89 6.62 0.72 22.91
CA ALA A 89 7.05 1.90 22.17
C ALA A 89 7.83 1.54 20.90
N GLN A 90 8.80 0.62 21.02
CA GLN A 90 9.56 0.13 19.86
C GLN A 90 8.68 -0.56 18.83
N ARG A 91 7.64 -1.31 19.25
CA ARG A 91 6.71 -1.94 18.31
C ARG A 91 5.89 -0.91 17.54
N GLN A 92 5.34 0.09 18.23
CA GLN A 92 4.56 1.14 17.58
C GLN A 92 5.41 1.93 16.59
N GLU A 93 6.63 2.28 16.99
CA GLU A 93 7.57 2.96 16.11
C GLU A 93 7.96 2.08 14.91
N PHE A 94 8.24 0.80 15.13
CA PHE A 94 8.51 -0.16 14.04
C PHE A 94 7.33 -0.26 13.07
N TYR A 95 6.08 -0.33 13.55
CA TYR A 95 4.90 -0.41 12.69
C TYR A 95 4.78 0.82 11.80
N GLN A 96 4.99 2.00 12.37
CA GLN A 96 4.93 3.25 11.62
C GLN A 96 6.01 3.32 10.54
N VAL A 97 7.29 3.10 10.89
CA VAL A 97 8.37 3.19 9.89
C VAL A 97 8.32 2.07 8.87
N PHE A 98 7.77 0.89 9.23
CA PHE A 98 7.56 -0.19 8.27
C PHE A 98 6.45 0.16 7.28
N GLU A 99 5.37 0.80 7.71
CA GLU A 99 4.32 1.30 6.82
C GLU A 99 4.87 2.36 5.84
N ASP A 100 5.62 3.35 6.34
CA ASP A 100 6.24 4.37 5.49
C ASP A 100 7.25 3.75 4.50
N TYR A 101 7.98 2.72 4.94
CA TYR A 101 8.87 1.95 4.08
C TYR A 101 8.10 1.20 2.97
N LEU A 102 6.94 0.60 3.29
CA LEU A 102 6.07 -0.04 2.28
C LEU A 102 5.59 1.00 1.27
N VAL A 103 5.16 2.18 1.73
CA VAL A 103 4.74 3.28 0.85
C VAL A 103 5.84 3.65 -0.14
N ALA A 104 7.08 3.84 0.34
CA ALA A 104 8.21 4.16 -0.54
C ALA A 104 8.55 3.00 -1.50
N THR A 105 8.45 1.76 -1.03
CA THR A 105 8.72 0.57 -1.85
C THR A 105 7.72 0.44 -2.99
N TYR A 106 6.42 0.58 -2.71
CA TYR A 106 5.38 0.50 -3.75
C TYR A 106 5.41 1.70 -4.70
N ALA A 107 5.70 2.91 -4.18
CA ALA A 107 5.88 4.09 -5.04
C ALA A 107 7.02 3.88 -6.05
N ARG A 108 8.14 3.27 -5.61
CA ARG A 108 9.25 2.92 -6.49
C ARG A 108 8.86 1.84 -7.50
N ALA A 109 8.08 0.84 -7.12
CA ALA A 109 7.56 -0.17 -8.05
C ALA A 109 6.74 0.48 -9.18
N PHE A 110 5.92 1.49 -8.88
CA PHE A 110 5.16 2.22 -9.91
C PHE A 110 6.03 2.99 -10.89
N THR A 111 7.24 3.44 -10.51
CA THR A 111 8.16 4.06 -11.48
C THR A 111 8.69 3.08 -12.53
N GLN A 112 8.62 1.77 -12.26
CA GLN A 112 9.07 0.72 -13.15
C GLN A 112 7.93 0.18 -14.03
N TYR A 113 6.68 0.53 -13.71
CA TYR A 113 5.52 0.11 -14.48
C TYR A 113 5.41 0.93 -15.77
N ASN A 114 5.21 0.23 -16.89
CA ASN A 114 5.02 0.84 -18.19
C ASN A 114 3.71 0.33 -18.81
N GLU A 115 2.68 1.15 -18.78
CA GLU A 115 1.33 0.84 -19.29
C GLU A 115 1.28 0.53 -20.80
N GLU A 116 2.25 0.97 -21.59
CA GLU A 116 2.34 0.63 -23.02
C GLU A 116 2.90 -0.78 -23.24
N LYS A 117 3.71 -1.29 -22.30
CA LYS A 117 4.44 -2.57 -22.42
C LYS A 117 3.92 -3.63 -21.45
N GLN A 118 3.10 -3.27 -20.46
CA GLN A 118 2.66 -4.13 -19.37
C GLN A 118 1.18 -3.98 -19.09
N GLU A 119 0.50 -5.11 -18.89
CA GLU A 119 -0.92 -5.19 -18.55
C GLU A 119 -1.07 -5.98 -17.25
N VAL A 120 -1.82 -5.45 -16.29
CA VAL A 120 -2.19 -6.19 -15.06
C VAL A 120 -3.52 -6.88 -15.33
N VAL A 121 -3.55 -8.21 -15.14
CA VAL A 121 -4.73 -9.04 -15.41
C VAL A 121 -5.05 -9.87 -14.18
N PHE A 122 -6.26 -9.74 -13.67
CA PHE A 122 -6.77 -10.60 -12.61
C PHE A 122 -7.25 -11.93 -13.21
N GLU A 123 -6.81 -13.05 -12.63
CA GLU A 123 -7.32 -14.36 -13.03
C GLU A 123 -8.73 -14.59 -12.45
N GLU A 124 -9.47 -15.55 -13.02
CA GLU A 124 -10.81 -15.90 -12.55
C GLU A 124 -10.85 -16.16 -11.02
N PRO A 125 -11.84 -15.60 -10.30
CA PRO A 125 -12.00 -15.81 -8.87
C PRO A 125 -12.14 -17.29 -8.54
N GLN A 126 -11.46 -17.73 -7.48
CA GLN A 126 -11.72 -19.05 -6.91
C GLN A 126 -12.87 -18.97 -5.90
N PRO A 127 -13.76 -19.98 -5.86
CA PRO A 127 -14.83 -20.03 -4.87
C PRO A 127 -14.24 -19.96 -3.46
N LEU A 128 -14.69 -18.98 -2.69
CA LEU A 128 -14.37 -18.91 -1.27
C LEU A 128 -15.19 -19.94 -0.51
N ARG A 129 -14.61 -20.46 0.58
CA ARG A 129 -15.37 -21.26 1.55
C ARG A 129 -16.33 -20.36 2.32
N ASP A 130 -17.42 -20.93 2.81
CA ASP A 130 -18.32 -20.23 3.73
C ASP A 130 -17.54 -19.66 4.91
N ASN A 131 -17.78 -18.38 5.24
CA ASN A 131 -17.07 -17.64 6.29
C ASN A 131 -15.54 -17.60 6.12
N ALA A 132 -15.04 -17.65 4.89
CA ALA A 132 -13.62 -17.43 4.62
C ALA A 132 -13.14 -16.13 5.29
N ARG A 133 -11.97 -16.22 5.94
CA ARG A 133 -11.25 -15.08 6.53
C ARG A 133 -9.92 -14.81 5.85
N VAL A 134 -9.58 -15.65 4.86
CA VAL A 134 -8.40 -15.52 4.02
C VAL A 134 -8.76 -15.90 2.60
N ALA A 135 -8.13 -15.24 1.64
CA ALA A 135 -8.28 -15.48 0.21
C ALA A 135 -6.92 -15.34 -0.49
N THR A 136 -6.84 -15.88 -1.70
CA THR A 136 -5.75 -15.58 -2.63
C THR A 136 -6.38 -15.02 -3.89
N VAL A 137 -5.99 -13.81 -4.26
CA VAL A 137 -6.33 -13.22 -5.56
C VAL A 137 -5.12 -13.38 -6.44
N ARG A 138 -5.30 -14.07 -7.56
CA ARG A 138 -4.22 -14.33 -8.51
C ARG A 138 -4.26 -13.29 -9.62
N THR A 139 -3.09 -12.81 -9.97
CA THR A 139 -2.89 -11.71 -10.89
C THR A 139 -1.66 -12.02 -11.75
N LEU A 140 -1.70 -11.57 -13.00
CA LEU A 140 -0.63 -11.67 -13.97
C LEU A 140 -0.22 -10.26 -14.38
N VAL A 141 1.07 -9.98 -14.40
CA VAL A 141 1.60 -8.83 -15.15
C VAL A 141 2.10 -9.36 -16.47
N LYS A 142 1.31 -9.17 -17.53
CA LYS A 142 1.74 -9.51 -18.88
C LYS A 142 2.78 -8.51 -19.36
N GLN A 143 3.79 -8.98 -20.08
CA GLN A 143 4.91 -8.13 -20.52
C GLN A 143 5.24 -8.35 -21.99
N GLN A 144 5.36 -7.28 -22.77
CA GLN A 144 5.77 -7.40 -24.17
C GLN A 144 7.23 -7.86 -24.27
N GLY A 145 7.46 -9.01 -24.93
CA GLY A 145 8.80 -9.53 -25.21
C GLY A 145 9.54 -10.12 -24.00
N ARG A 146 8.85 -10.31 -22.87
CA ARG A 146 9.36 -10.97 -21.65
C ARG A 146 8.31 -11.97 -21.14
N PRO A 147 8.69 -12.96 -20.32
CA PRO A 147 7.71 -13.82 -19.65
C PRO A 147 6.78 -13.00 -18.76
N ASP A 148 5.52 -13.44 -18.66
CA ASP A 148 4.55 -12.86 -17.72
C ASP A 148 5.01 -13.10 -16.28
N ILE A 149 4.62 -12.19 -15.38
CA ILE A 149 4.93 -12.29 -13.95
C ILE A 149 3.68 -12.69 -13.18
N HIS A 150 3.75 -13.80 -12.45
CA HIS A 150 2.70 -14.28 -11.56
C HIS A 150 2.76 -13.58 -10.20
N LEU A 151 1.63 -12.98 -9.82
CA LEU A 151 1.41 -12.28 -8.57
C LEU A 151 0.23 -12.89 -7.81
N ASP A 152 0.47 -13.29 -6.57
CA ASP A 152 -0.50 -13.95 -5.69
C ASP A 152 -0.70 -13.06 -4.46
N PHE A 153 -1.76 -12.24 -4.45
CA PHE A 153 -2.10 -11.42 -3.30
C PHE A 153 -2.76 -12.28 -2.23
N LYS A 154 -2.13 -12.33 -1.04
CA LYS A 154 -2.72 -12.99 0.12
C LYS A 154 -3.48 -11.95 0.93
N ILE A 155 -4.78 -12.17 1.02
CA ILE A 155 -5.73 -11.20 1.56
C ILE A 155 -6.42 -11.83 2.77
N ARG A 156 -6.66 -11.04 3.81
CA ARG A 156 -7.40 -11.45 5.01
C ARG A 156 -8.51 -10.48 5.32
N TYR A 157 -9.61 -10.98 5.88
CA TYR A 157 -10.69 -10.12 6.37
C TYR A 157 -10.28 -9.53 7.71
N ASP A 158 -10.34 -8.21 7.82
CA ASP A 158 -10.11 -7.46 9.04
C ASP A 158 -11.45 -7.17 9.72
N ASP A 159 -11.68 -7.80 10.87
CA ASP A 159 -12.93 -7.66 11.62
C ASP A 159 -13.11 -6.25 12.22
N ASP A 160 -12.02 -5.49 12.42
CA ASP A 160 -12.10 -4.15 12.98
C ASP A 160 -12.59 -3.14 11.94
N SER A 161 -11.95 -3.09 10.76
CA SER A 161 -12.36 -2.20 9.68
C SER A 161 -13.46 -2.75 8.78
N LYS A 162 -13.85 -4.01 8.94
CA LYS A 162 -14.81 -4.72 8.06
C LYS A 162 -14.39 -4.69 6.59
N LEU A 163 -13.09 -4.84 6.33
CA LEU A 163 -12.51 -4.81 4.99
C LEU A 163 -11.59 -6.02 4.78
N TRP A 164 -11.56 -6.51 3.55
CA TRP A 164 -10.47 -7.38 3.11
C TRP A 164 -9.19 -6.54 2.92
N LYS A 165 -8.07 -7.05 3.42
CA LYS A 165 -6.77 -6.38 3.36
C LYS A 165 -5.66 -7.34 2.94
N ALA A 166 -4.87 -6.93 1.95
CA ALA A 166 -3.68 -7.66 1.53
C ALA A 166 -2.62 -7.60 2.63
N TYR A 167 -1.98 -8.73 2.92
CA TYR A 167 -0.90 -8.78 3.93
C TYR A 167 0.39 -9.37 3.40
N ASP A 168 0.34 -10.04 2.25
CA ASP A 168 1.51 -10.60 1.57
C ASP A 168 1.26 -10.59 0.06
N LEU A 169 2.36 -10.50 -0.68
CA LEU A 169 2.40 -10.67 -2.13
C LEU A 169 3.37 -11.80 -2.42
N VAL A 170 2.92 -12.81 -3.14
CA VAL A 170 3.75 -13.92 -3.59
C VAL A 170 4.08 -13.68 -5.06
N VAL A 171 5.36 -13.48 -5.37
CA VAL A 171 5.83 -13.25 -6.74
C VAL A 171 6.56 -14.50 -7.21
N GLU A 172 6.13 -15.09 -8.33
CA GLU A 172 6.74 -16.32 -8.86
C GLU A 172 6.87 -17.44 -7.79
N GLY A 173 5.83 -17.57 -6.95
CA GLY A 173 5.80 -18.54 -5.85
C GLY A 173 6.61 -18.16 -4.60
N ILE A 174 7.29 -17.00 -4.60
CA ILE A 174 8.10 -16.51 -3.48
C ILE A 174 7.34 -15.44 -2.70
N SER A 175 7.04 -15.72 -1.43
CA SER A 175 6.44 -14.76 -0.50
C SER A 175 7.40 -13.61 -0.19
N LEU A 176 6.98 -12.39 -0.48
CA LEU A 176 7.74 -11.19 -0.16
C LEU A 176 7.77 -10.94 1.35
N LEU A 177 6.67 -11.22 2.05
CA LEU A 177 6.60 -11.07 3.51
C LEU A 177 7.60 -11.99 4.22
N ASN A 178 7.67 -13.26 3.82
CA ASN A 178 8.60 -14.23 4.42
C ASN A 178 10.06 -13.84 4.11
N SER A 179 10.32 -13.40 2.88
CA SER A 179 11.65 -12.94 2.47
C SER A 179 12.07 -11.72 3.30
N LYS A 180 11.17 -10.73 3.46
CA LYS A 180 11.42 -9.54 4.28
C LYS A 180 11.57 -9.87 5.76
N ALA A 181 10.81 -10.83 6.30
CA ALA A 181 10.96 -11.29 7.67
C ALA A 181 12.37 -11.87 7.93
N ALA A 182 12.91 -12.66 6.99
CA ALA A 182 14.26 -13.20 7.09
C ALA A 182 15.33 -12.11 7.05
N GLU A 183 15.18 -11.14 6.15
CA GLU A 183 16.07 -9.98 6.02
C GLU A 183 16.07 -9.14 7.29
N ILE A 184 14.90 -8.73 7.78
CA ILE A 184 14.76 -7.90 8.98
C ILE A 184 15.25 -8.64 10.22
N ALA A 185 15.02 -9.95 10.34
CA ALA A 185 15.58 -10.73 11.43
C ALA A 185 17.12 -10.71 11.41
N ALA A 186 17.75 -10.68 10.24
CA ALA A 186 19.20 -10.53 10.13
C ALA A 186 19.67 -9.12 10.55
N VAL A 187 18.93 -8.08 10.16
CA VAL A 187 19.23 -6.69 10.58
C VAL A 187 19.09 -6.54 12.09
N ILE A 188 18.00 -7.03 12.70
CA ILE A 188 17.78 -6.98 14.15
C ILE A 188 18.91 -7.69 14.90
N ARG A 189 19.36 -8.86 14.44
CA ARG A 189 20.50 -9.56 15.06
C ARG A 189 21.80 -8.74 14.99
N SER A 190 21.98 -7.96 13.93
CA SER A 190 23.19 -7.16 13.72
C SER A 190 23.17 -5.79 14.39
N ARG A 191 22.00 -5.14 14.46
CA ARG A 191 21.86 -3.71 14.80
C ARG A 191 20.87 -3.44 15.94
N GLY A 192 20.22 -4.47 16.46
CA GLY A 192 19.10 -4.32 17.39
C GLY A 192 17.83 -3.80 16.72
N ILE A 193 16.74 -3.71 17.49
CA ILE A 193 15.47 -3.19 16.98
C ILE A 193 15.56 -1.69 16.65
N ASP A 194 16.21 -0.89 17.48
CA ASP A 194 16.32 0.57 17.26
C ASP A 194 17.10 0.88 15.97
N GLY A 195 18.25 0.21 15.77
CA GLY A 195 19.00 0.36 14.52
C GLY A 195 18.29 -0.19 13.27
N THR A 196 17.30 -1.07 13.45
CA THR A 196 16.43 -1.54 12.36
C THR A 196 15.37 -0.50 12.03
N ILE A 197 14.77 0.14 13.06
CA ILE A 197 13.82 1.23 12.90
C ILE A 197 14.48 2.39 12.15
N ASP A 198 15.69 2.78 12.55
CA ASP A 198 16.43 3.85 11.88
C ASP A 198 16.73 3.53 10.42
N LEU A 199 17.12 2.28 10.12
CA LEU A 199 17.33 1.84 8.75
C LEU A 199 16.04 1.91 7.91
N LEU A 200 14.91 1.45 8.45
CA LEU A 200 13.63 1.51 7.74
C LEU A 200 13.19 2.95 7.49
N ARG A 201 13.40 3.84 8.46
CA ARG A 201 13.12 5.28 8.33
C ARG A 201 13.96 5.90 7.20
N GLU A 202 15.27 5.65 7.19
CA GLU A 202 16.16 6.11 6.12
C GLU A 202 15.65 5.63 4.75
N LYS A 203 15.29 4.34 4.63
CA LYS A 203 14.77 3.75 3.40
C LYS A 203 13.42 4.33 2.96
N ALA A 204 12.57 4.70 3.91
CA ALA A 204 11.28 5.34 3.63
C ALA A 204 11.46 6.79 3.13
N GLU A 205 12.48 7.49 3.61
CA GLU A 205 12.79 8.88 3.26
C GLU A 205 13.54 9.02 1.93
N GLU A 206 14.13 7.93 1.41
CA GLU A 206 14.79 7.93 0.09
C GLU A 206 13.86 8.53 -0.98
N PRO A 207 14.36 9.51 -1.77
CA PRO A 207 13.58 10.11 -2.85
C PRO A 207 13.14 9.07 -3.88
N ILE A 208 11.91 9.22 -4.37
CA ILE A 208 11.50 8.50 -5.58
C ILE A 208 12.17 9.16 -6.78
N VAL A 209 12.77 8.34 -7.63
CA VAL A 209 13.40 8.76 -8.88
C VAL A 209 12.72 7.98 -9.99
N MET A 210 12.31 8.66 -11.06
CA MET A 210 11.79 7.98 -12.24
C MET A 210 12.92 7.12 -12.82
N GLU A 211 12.77 5.80 -12.74
CA GLU A 211 13.62 4.91 -13.51
C GLU A 211 13.25 5.14 -14.99
N GLN A 212 14.12 5.84 -15.73
CA GLN A 212 13.94 5.98 -17.17
C GLN A 212 13.86 4.56 -17.73
N GLY A 213 12.66 4.18 -18.16
CA GLY A 213 12.39 2.85 -18.68
C GLY A 213 13.49 2.49 -19.66
N GLN A 214 14.15 1.35 -19.45
CA GLN A 214 15.09 0.81 -20.41
C GLN A 214 14.36 0.76 -21.76
N SER A 215 14.74 1.68 -22.62
CA SER A 215 14.23 1.88 -23.98
C SER A 215 14.26 0.57 -24.75
#